data_AF-A0A9J6P200-F1
#
_entry.id   AF-A0A9J6P200-F1
#
_cell.length_a   1.000
_cell.length_b   1.000
_cell.length_c   1.000
_cell.angle_alpha   90.00
_cell.angle_beta   90.00
_cell.angle_gamma   90.00
#
_symmetry.space_group_name_H-M   'P 1'
#
loop_
_entity.id
_entity.type
_entity.pdbx_description
1 polymer ?
#
loop_
_entity_poly.entity_id
_entity_poly.type
_entity_poly.pdbx_seq_one_letter_code
_entity_poly.pdbx_strand_id
1 'polypeptide(L)'
;MKWIKSLGVFLCVSILLVSIDNFVSKSSISASTSVSKVDKVVFPHDSVIDVKITIDEETYKNMIENAMSEEIVEADIDYNGYNFKSVGIRPKGNSSLMHVANSDSTRFSYKVDFDYYANDQNLYGITKINLNNIFGDPSMMYEYLGYEMMDELGADASRTNYVALYINDEYVGLYLAVEQVNESFLKEHYGNGTGELYKPEMARGADLKYISDNSDDYTALIPKNKSVYNNNDIIKFMKVIEEGGDLESVLNVDSFLKYLAMSTITVHLDAYQGGMYHNYYLYNNNGVFEWIAWDLNMIFNGFTMGVTEEQAIQFLIDEPVKGEMAKYPLIEAIFKNEEYVEQYHEYIQILIDGYLSEDRFTNKVLKTYQMINSYVKTDPTSFFTYKEFEDALFNDTENSLSLLNFVKNRNENVQKQLDGTIPSTNNGQGNEGESGLGGKGGFGGLGGQNGKGGRPENIEETIPVNGQNGMNRPKEEGKEDSKNAIIGGLPPGVNIEDMPEELRSYIENGEMPPMDMMMEFMENLPGGFPGMGGEGSIKMVNPIELAINLALTLLGVIVMLIFMRIMKKKY
;
A
#
# COMPACT_ATOMS: atom_id res chain seq x y z
N MET A 1 -22.04 13.74 63.24
CA MET A 1 -22.84 13.19 62.10
C MET A 1 -22.39 13.60 60.70
N LYS A 2 -21.69 14.75 60.48
CA LYS A 2 -21.14 15.10 59.14
C LYS A 2 -20.02 14.15 58.67
N TRP A 3 -19.21 13.63 59.59
CA TRP A 3 -18.08 12.75 59.29
C TRP A 3 -18.49 11.34 58.81
N ILE A 4 -19.66 10.85 59.22
CA ILE A 4 -20.21 9.55 58.77
C ILE A 4 -20.69 9.62 57.31
N LYS A 5 -21.22 10.78 56.87
CA LYS A 5 -21.61 11.01 55.48
C LYS A 5 -20.38 11.11 54.55
N SER A 6 -19.30 11.75 55.01
CA SER A 6 -18.03 11.81 54.27
C SER A 6 -17.33 10.46 54.21
N LEU A 7 -17.38 9.65 55.27
CA LEU A 7 -16.79 8.30 55.29
C LEU A 7 -17.55 7.34 54.35
N GLY A 8 -18.88 7.44 54.29
CA GLY A 8 -19.70 6.64 53.37
C GLY A 8 -19.47 6.98 51.90
N VAL A 9 -19.31 8.26 51.56
CA VAL A 9 -18.95 8.68 50.20
C VAL A 9 -17.54 8.22 49.84
N PHE A 10 -16.58 8.33 50.76
CA PHE A 10 -15.22 7.85 50.52
C PHE A 10 -15.16 6.34 50.33
N LEU A 11 -15.94 5.57 51.11
CA LEU A 11 -16.03 4.11 50.99
C LEU A 11 -16.72 3.69 49.68
N CYS A 12 -17.76 4.40 49.25
CA CYS A 12 -18.42 4.14 47.98
C CYS A 12 -17.52 4.47 46.77
N VAL A 13 -16.76 5.57 46.83
CA VAL A 13 -15.81 5.95 45.76
C VAL A 13 -14.64 4.98 45.72
N SER A 14 -14.11 4.52 46.86
CA SER A 14 -13.04 3.52 46.88
C SER A 14 -13.51 2.13 46.45
N ILE A 15 -14.74 1.72 46.77
CA ILE A 15 -15.34 0.51 46.20
C ILE A 15 -15.57 0.66 44.69
N LEU A 16 -15.99 1.83 44.21
CA LEU A 16 -16.12 2.10 42.77
C LEU A 16 -14.76 2.06 42.06
N LEU A 17 -13.72 2.66 42.64
CA LEU A 17 -12.36 2.63 42.09
C LEU A 17 -11.78 1.21 42.09
N VAL A 18 -11.99 0.42 43.14
CA VAL A 18 -11.58 -1.00 43.17
C VAL A 18 -12.41 -1.87 42.22
N SER A 19 -13.66 -1.48 41.95
CA SER A 19 -14.52 -2.17 40.95
C SER A 19 -14.11 -1.82 39.53
N ILE A 20 -13.72 -0.56 39.29
CA ILE A 20 -13.15 -0.09 38.02
C ILE A 20 -11.79 -0.73 37.82
N ASP A 21 -10.92 -0.80 38.83
CA ASP A 21 -9.64 -1.49 38.73
C ASP A 21 -9.82 -2.98 38.51
N ASN A 22 -10.80 -3.66 39.13
CA ASN A 22 -11.09 -5.07 38.84
C ASN A 22 -11.76 -5.28 37.48
N PHE A 23 -12.51 -4.30 36.96
CA PHE A 23 -13.11 -4.34 35.63
C PHE A 23 -12.06 -4.05 34.55
N VAL A 24 -11.23 -3.04 34.75
CA VAL A 24 -10.06 -2.67 33.92
C VAL A 24 -9.04 -3.80 33.97
N SER A 25 -8.78 -4.40 35.13
CA SER A 25 -7.93 -5.58 35.27
C SER A 25 -8.57 -6.81 34.64
N LYS A 26 -9.90 -7.01 34.68
CA LYS A 26 -10.54 -8.11 33.95
C LYS A 26 -10.62 -7.88 32.44
N SER A 27 -10.69 -6.63 31.98
CA SER A 27 -10.63 -6.28 30.56
C SER A 27 -9.19 -6.31 30.05
N SER A 28 -8.19 -6.00 30.89
CA SER A 28 -6.76 -6.06 30.53
C SER A 28 -6.13 -7.44 30.76
N ILE A 29 -6.69 -8.30 31.62
CA ILE A 29 -6.27 -9.70 31.80
C ILE A 29 -6.92 -10.65 30.76
N SER A 30 -7.74 -10.12 29.85
CA SER A 30 -8.14 -10.85 28.63
C SER A 30 -7.20 -10.60 27.44
N ALA A 31 -6.24 -9.69 27.55
CA ALA A 31 -5.28 -9.39 26.49
C ALA A 31 -4.03 -10.28 26.56
N SER A 32 -4.20 -11.56 26.94
CA SER A 32 -3.17 -12.60 26.76
C SER A 32 -3.53 -13.47 25.55
N THR A 33 -2.93 -13.14 24.41
CA THR A 33 -2.52 -14.08 23.33
C THR A 33 -3.54 -15.14 22.89
N SER A 34 -4.81 -14.78 22.72
CA SER A 34 -5.63 -15.46 21.71
C SER A 34 -5.37 -14.75 20.39
N VAL A 35 -4.34 -15.18 19.64
CA VAL A 35 -4.20 -14.81 18.21
C VAL A 35 -5.59 -14.90 17.60
N SER A 36 -6.04 -13.79 16.98
CA SER A 36 -7.44 -13.62 16.61
C SER A 36 -7.85 -14.75 15.68
N LYS A 37 -9.15 -15.08 15.63
CA LYS A 37 -9.60 -16.09 14.66
C LYS A 37 -9.32 -15.64 13.22
N VAL A 38 -9.23 -14.33 13.00
CA VAL A 38 -8.87 -13.76 11.71
C VAL A 38 -7.45 -14.16 11.33
N ASP A 39 -6.47 -13.95 12.20
CA ASP A 39 -5.06 -14.29 11.91
C ASP A 39 -4.79 -15.80 11.92
N LYS A 40 -5.68 -16.63 12.47
CA LYS A 40 -5.54 -18.10 12.43
C LYS A 40 -6.23 -18.76 11.25
N VAL A 41 -7.26 -18.13 10.71
CA VAL A 41 -8.12 -18.76 9.70
C VAL A 41 -8.08 -18.01 8.39
N VAL A 42 -8.21 -16.68 8.44
CA VAL A 42 -8.28 -15.84 7.25
C VAL A 42 -6.89 -15.54 6.74
N PHE A 43 -6.02 -15.08 7.63
CA PHE A 43 -4.64 -14.72 7.30
C PHE A 43 -3.62 -15.49 8.16
N PRO A 44 -3.59 -16.83 8.09
CA PRO A 44 -2.61 -17.64 8.83
C PRO A 44 -1.20 -17.47 8.26
N HIS A 45 -0.49 -16.51 8.83
CA HIS A 45 0.79 -15.98 8.36
C HIS A 45 1.90 -17.00 8.06
N ASP A 46 1.86 -18.17 8.69
CA ASP A 46 2.92 -19.19 8.65
C ASP A 46 2.57 -20.38 7.72
N SER A 47 1.55 -20.25 6.87
CA SER A 47 1.11 -21.35 5.99
C SER A 47 0.46 -20.89 4.69
N VAL A 48 0.70 -21.62 3.61
CA VAL A 48 -0.13 -21.51 2.40
C VAL A 48 -1.48 -22.17 2.64
N ILE A 49 -2.57 -21.46 2.36
CA ILE A 49 -3.94 -22.01 2.46
C ILE A 49 -4.52 -22.33 1.08
N ASP A 50 -5.44 -23.28 1.03
CA ASP A 50 -6.21 -23.53 -0.18
C ASP A 50 -7.39 -22.55 -0.26
N VAL A 51 -7.58 -21.93 -1.42
CA VAL A 51 -8.80 -21.20 -1.77
C VAL A 51 -9.34 -21.79 -3.07
N LYS A 52 -10.60 -22.26 -3.04
CA LYS A 52 -11.23 -22.94 -4.16
C LYS A 52 -12.49 -22.20 -4.57
N ILE A 53 -12.51 -21.69 -5.78
CA ILE A 53 -13.65 -21.00 -6.36
C ILE A 53 -14.36 -21.96 -7.30
N THR A 54 -15.68 -22.08 -7.14
CA THR A 54 -16.56 -22.82 -8.06
C THR A 54 -17.48 -21.82 -8.74
N ILE A 55 -17.39 -21.76 -10.07
CA ILE A 55 -18.07 -20.78 -10.90
C ILE A 55 -18.57 -21.46 -12.17
N ASP A 56 -19.75 -21.06 -12.66
CA ASP A 56 -20.27 -21.52 -13.94
C ASP A 56 -19.25 -21.25 -15.07
N GLU A 57 -19.00 -22.25 -15.92
CA GLU A 57 -17.92 -22.19 -16.92
C GLU A 57 -18.14 -21.07 -17.96
N GLU A 58 -19.38 -20.85 -18.39
CA GLU A 58 -19.70 -19.79 -19.35
C GLU A 58 -19.56 -18.41 -18.70
N THR A 59 -19.98 -18.28 -17.45
CA THR A 59 -19.81 -17.07 -16.64
C THR A 59 -18.34 -16.75 -16.41
N TYR A 60 -17.52 -17.73 -16.03
CA TYR A 60 -16.08 -17.57 -15.84
C TYR A 60 -15.41 -17.16 -17.15
N LYS A 61 -15.70 -17.86 -18.25
CA LYS A 61 -15.17 -17.52 -19.57
C LYS A 61 -15.52 -16.08 -19.95
N ASN A 62 -16.77 -15.66 -19.79
CA ASN A 62 -17.21 -14.30 -20.08
C ASN A 62 -16.49 -13.26 -19.22
N MET A 63 -16.34 -13.53 -17.92
CA MET A 63 -15.60 -12.67 -16.98
C MET A 63 -14.14 -12.50 -17.41
N ILE A 64 -13.49 -13.55 -17.91
CA ILE A 64 -12.11 -13.48 -18.39
C ILE A 64 -12.01 -12.76 -19.73
N GLU A 65 -12.88 -13.06 -20.70
CA GLU A 65 -12.92 -12.39 -22.01
C GLU A 65 -13.22 -10.88 -21.88
N ASN A 66 -13.92 -10.47 -20.83
CA ASN A 66 -14.27 -9.08 -20.55
C ASN A 66 -13.62 -8.57 -19.26
N ALA A 67 -12.46 -9.10 -18.86
CA ALA A 67 -11.87 -8.80 -17.54
C ALA A 67 -11.68 -7.31 -17.24
N MET A 68 -11.41 -6.51 -18.27
CA MET A 68 -11.27 -5.04 -18.18
C MET A 68 -12.55 -4.32 -17.73
N SER A 69 -13.73 -4.94 -17.82
CA SER A 69 -14.98 -4.35 -17.33
C SER A 69 -15.10 -4.44 -15.80
N GLU A 70 -14.31 -5.30 -15.16
CA GLU A 70 -14.38 -5.59 -13.73
C GLU A 70 -15.80 -5.95 -13.25
N GLU A 71 -16.60 -6.59 -14.11
CA GLU A 71 -17.95 -7.03 -13.76
C GLU A 71 -17.92 -8.07 -12.64
N ILE A 72 -18.75 -7.85 -11.61
CA ILE A 72 -18.90 -8.77 -10.48
C ILE A 72 -19.85 -9.89 -10.89
N VAL A 73 -19.36 -11.12 -10.82
CA VAL A 73 -20.15 -12.33 -11.07
C VAL A 73 -20.33 -13.13 -9.79
N GLU A 74 -21.35 -13.98 -9.76
CA GLU A 74 -21.65 -14.85 -8.62
C GLU A 74 -20.82 -16.13 -8.69
N ALA A 75 -20.23 -16.54 -7.57
CA ALA A 75 -19.52 -17.80 -7.42
C ALA A 75 -19.69 -18.39 -6.02
N ASP A 76 -19.32 -19.65 -5.84
CA ASP A 76 -19.10 -20.27 -4.53
C ASP A 76 -17.61 -20.29 -4.21
N ILE A 77 -17.26 -20.22 -2.93
CA ILE A 77 -15.86 -20.26 -2.49
C ILE A 77 -15.69 -21.12 -1.24
N ASP A 78 -14.70 -22.02 -1.27
CA ASP A 78 -14.11 -22.63 -0.08
C ASP A 78 -12.82 -21.87 0.25
N TYR A 79 -12.83 -21.10 1.34
CA TYR A 79 -11.70 -20.35 1.83
C TYR A 79 -11.12 -21.05 3.06
N ASN A 80 -9.99 -21.73 2.92
CA ASN A 80 -9.31 -22.45 4.01
C ASN A 80 -10.23 -23.44 4.77
N GLY A 81 -11.09 -24.16 4.05
CA GLY A 81 -12.08 -25.11 4.58
C GLY A 81 -13.43 -24.48 4.94
N TYR A 82 -13.59 -23.17 4.82
CA TYR A 82 -14.84 -22.45 5.12
C TYR A 82 -15.59 -22.19 3.82
N ASN A 83 -16.77 -22.79 3.71
CA ASN A 83 -17.58 -22.78 2.50
C ASN A 83 -18.59 -21.63 2.54
N PHE A 84 -18.56 -20.79 1.51
CA PHE A 84 -19.47 -19.68 1.29
C PHE A 84 -20.16 -19.85 -0.06
N LYS A 85 -21.45 -19.53 -0.09
CA LYS A 85 -22.26 -19.55 -1.29
C LYS A 85 -22.54 -18.14 -1.76
N SER A 86 -22.72 -17.95 -3.06
CA SER A 86 -23.15 -16.67 -3.63
C SER A 86 -22.26 -15.50 -3.19
N VAL A 87 -20.93 -15.64 -3.36
CA VAL A 87 -19.99 -14.53 -3.21
C VAL A 87 -19.87 -13.76 -4.52
N GLY A 88 -19.57 -12.47 -4.43
CA GLY A 88 -19.16 -11.68 -5.58
C GLY A 88 -17.69 -11.93 -5.89
N ILE A 89 -17.37 -12.20 -7.15
CA ILE A 89 -15.99 -12.27 -7.64
C ILE A 89 -15.84 -11.43 -8.90
N ARG A 90 -14.69 -10.76 -9.03
CA ARG A 90 -14.29 -10.07 -10.27
C ARG A 90 -12.78 -10.00 -10.42
N PRO A 91 -12.25 -9.86 -11.64
CA PRO A 91 -10.90 -9.39 -11.86
C PRO A 91 -10.71 -8.01 -11.21
N LYS A 92 -9.47 -7.69 -10.84
CA LYS A 92 -9.09 -6.39 -10.27
C LYS A 92 -7.69 -5.98 -10.70
N GLY A 93 -7.44 -4.68 -10.60
CA GLY A 93 -6.11 -4.08 -10.77
C GLY A 93 -6.14 -2.97 -11.80
N ASN A 94 -5.02 -2.26 -11.94
CA ASN A 94 -4.80 -1.34 -13.05
C ASN A 94 -3.77 -1.97 -14.01
N SER A 95 -2.47 -1.75 -13.77
CA SER A 95 -1.38 -2.32 -14.56
C SER A 95 -1.42 -3.84 -14.66
N SER A 96 -1.66 -4.53 -13.55
CA SER A 96 -1.71 -6.00 -13.53
C SER A 96 -2.91 -6.57 -14.29
N LEU A 97 -4.04 -5.88 -14.29
CA LEU A 97 -5.23 -6.26 -15.05
C LEU A 97 -4.99 -6.04 -16.55
N MET A 98 -4.52 -4.85 -16.92
CA MET A 98 -4.19 -4.51 -18.31
C MET A 98 -3.11 -5.41 -18.89
N HIS A 99 -2.07 -5.73 -18.12
CA HIS A 99 -0.99 -6.62 -18.58
C HIS A 99 -1.53 -8.01 -18.92
N VAL A 100 -2.32 -8.61 -18.03
CA VAL A 100 -2.87 -9.95 -18.27
C VAL A 100 -3.87 -9.93 -19.43
N ALA A 101 -4.79 -8.95 -19.46
CA ALA A 101 -5.80 -8.84 -20.52
C ALA A 101 -5.23 -8.63 -21.93
N ASN A 102 -4.02 -8.08 -22.05
CA ASN A 102 -3.31 -7.88 -23.32
C ASN A 102 -2.24 -8.95 -23.61
N SER A 103 -2.29 -10.08 -22.90
CA SER A 103 -1.33 -11.18 -23.05
C SER A 103 -2.05 -12.52 -23.23
N ASP A 104 -1.29 -13.60 -23.44
CA ASP A 104 -1.82 -14.97 -23.42
C ASP A 104 -1.99 -15.52 -21.99
N SER A 105 -1.68 -14.71 -20.96
CA SER A 105 -1.86 -15.09 -19.56
C SER A 105 -3.33 -14.98 -19.13
N THR A 106 -3.74 -15.86 -18.23
CA THR A 106 -5.06 -15.81 -17.56
C THR A 106 -4.94 -15.55 -16.06
N ARG A 107 -3.75 -15.16 -15.61
CA ARG A 107 -3.39 -14.97 -14.19
C ARG A 107 -3.89 -13.62 -13.65
N PHE A 108 -5.20 -13.40 -13.66
CA PHE A 108 -5.78 -12.18 -13.09
C PHE A 108 -5.69 -12.18 -11.58
N SER A 109 -5.57 -10.99 -10.98
CA SER A 109 -5.91 -10.79 -9.57
C SER A 109 -7.43 -10.80 -9.42
N TYR A 110 -7.95 -11.31 -8.30
CA TYR A 110 -9.38 -11.33 -8.03
C TYR A 110 -9.74 -10.55 -6.77
N LYS A 111 -10.89 -9.89 -6.78
CA LYS A 111 -11.55 -9.41 -5.57
C LYS A 111 -12.68 -10.36 -5.21
N VAL A 112 -12.69 -10.82 -3.97
CA VAL A 112 -13.77 -11.62 -3.38
C VAL A 112 -14.56 -10.73 -2.43
N ASP A 113 -15.87 -10.72 -2.61
CA ASP A 113 -16.84 -9.96 -1.83
C ASP A 113 -17.86 -10.93 -1.23
N PHE A 114 -17.68 -11.27 0.04
CA PHE A 114 -18.46 -12.31 0.71
C PHE A 114 -19.94 -11.93 0.84
N ASP A 115 -20.26 -10.65 1.02
CA ASP A 115 -21.63 -10.17 1.26
C ASP A 115 -22.31 -9.52 0.05
N TYR A 116 -21.70 -9.60 -1.15
CA TYR A 116 -22.26 -8.96 -2.36
C TYR A 116 -23.67 -9.48 -2.73
N TYR A 117 -23.85 -10.81 -2.81
CA TYR A 117 -25.15 -11.44 -3.10
C TYR A 117 -25.83 -12.02 -1.84
N ALA A 118 -25.08 -12.18 -0.74
CA ALA A 118 -25.55 -12.78 0.51
C ALA A 118 -25.34 -11.81 1.69
N ASN A 119 -26.39 -11.05 2.05
CA ASN A 119 -26.32 -10.06 3.12
C ASN A 119 -25.72 -10.60 4.42
N ASP A 120 -24.87 -9.79 5.07
CA ASP A 120 -24.18 -10.06 6.33
C ASP A 120 -23.21 -11.26 6.31
N GLN A 121 -22.95 -11.88 5.15
CA GLN A 121 -21.99 -12.97 5.02
C GLN A 121 -20.55 -12.46 5.16
N ASN A 122 -19.81 -12.98 6.14
CA ASN A 122 -18.44 -12.59 6.41
C ASN A 122 -17.65 -13.77 6.96
N LEU A 123 -16.32 -13.70 6.83
CA LEU A 123 -15.40 -14.64 7.45
C LEU A 123 -14.74 -13.97 8.66
N TYR A 124 -15.29 -14.22 9.85
CA TYR A 124 -14.82 -13.65 11.12
C TYR A 124 -14.74 -12.11 11.16
N GLY A 125 -15.64 -11.42 10.46
CA GLY A 125 -15.68 -9.97 10.34
C GLY A 125 -15.15 -9.44 9.02
N ILE A 126 -14.41 -10.26 8.26
CA ILE A 126 -13.89 -9.89 6.94
C ILE A 126 -14.96 -10.07 5.88
N THR A 127 -15.32 -8.99 5.19
CA THR A 127 -16.30 -9.01 4.10
C THR A 127 -15.65 -9.05 2.71
N LYS A 128 -14.41 -8.58 2.57
CA LYS A 128 -13.71 -8.51 1.28
C LYS A 128 -12.25 -8.93 1.40
N ILE A 129 -11.77 -9.70 0.43
CA ILE A 129 -10.37 -10.14 0.31
C ILE A 129 -9.91 -9.93 -1.13
N ASN A 130 -8.67 -9.47 -1.30
CA ASN A 130 -8.01 -9.40 -2.59
C ASN A 130 -7.09 -10.61 -2.74
N LEU A 131 -7.22 -11.36 -3.83
CA LEU A 131 -6.31 -12.42 -4.23
C LEU A 131 -5.38 -11.84 -5.30
N ASN A 132 -4.25 -11.30 -4.87
CA ASN A 132 -3.26 -10.66 -5.73
C ASN A 132 -2.43 -11.71 -6.47
N ASN A 133 -2.26 -11.52 -7.78
CA ASN A 133 -1.49 -12.39 -8.67
C ASN A 133 0.04 -12.22 -8.55
N ILE A 134 0.50 -11.35 -7.64
CA ILE A 134 1.92 -11.07 -7.36
C ILE A 134 2.63 -10.47 -8.59
N PHE A 135 1.92 -9.59 -9.30
CA PHE A 135 2.45 -8.91 -10.48
C PHE A 135 3.66 -8.03 -10.13
N GLY A 136 4.70 -8.09 -10.96
CA GLY A 136 5.90 -7.23 -10.85
C GLY A 136 6.92 -7.64 -9.80
N ASP A 137 6.64 -8.67 -8.99
CA ASP A 137 7.53 -9.11 -7.91
C ASP A 137 8.15 -10.49 -8.22
N PRO A 138 9.41 -10.55 -8.71
CA PRO A 138 10.09 -11.82 -8.96
C PRO A 138 10.43 -12.58 -7.67
N SER A 139 10.51 -11.90 -6.52
CA SER A 139 10.77 -12.54 -5.23
C SER A 139 9.54 -13.26 -4.67
N MET A 140 8.34 -12.92 -5.17
CA MET A 140 7.04 -13.33 -4.63
C MET A 140 6.81 -12.92 -3.16
N MET A 141 7.63 -12.04 -2.57
CA MET A 141 7.66 -11.71 -1.14
C MET A 141 7.49 -10.23 -0.81
N TYR A 142 7.56 -9.31 -1.78
CA TYR A 142 7.62 -7.87 -1.50
C TYR A 142 6.41 -7.38 -0.71
N GLU A 143 5.20 -7.62 -1.20
CA GLU A 143 3.99 -7.15 -0.52
C GLU A 143 3.80 -7.83 0.86
N TYR A 144 4.11 -9.13 0.96
CA TYR A 144 4.08 -9.88 2.22
C TYR A 144 5.03 -9.29 3.27
N LEU A 145 6.30 -9.06 2.90
CA LEU A 145 7.31 -8.48 3.79
C LEU A 145 7.01 -7.01 4.10
N GLY A 146 6.43 -6.27 3.16
CA GLY A 146 6.01 -4.88 3.32
C GLY A 146 5.01 -4.69 4.45
N TYR A 147 3.94 -5.50 4.46
CA TYR A 147 2.94 -5.43 5.54
C TYR A 147 3.48 -5.92 6.88
N GLU A 148 4.46 -6.83 6.91
CA GLU A 148 5.12 -7.19 8.17
C GLU A 148 6.01 -6.09 8.74
N MET A 149 6.67 -5.30 7.89
CA MET A 149 7.39 -4.12 8.37
C MET A 149 6.42 -3.10 8.99
N MET A 150 5.23 -2.95 8.42
CA MET A 150 4.18 -2.11 9.01
C MET A 150 3.71 -2.66 10.37
N ASP A 151 3.57 -3.99 10.52
CA ASP A 151 3.23 -4.63 11.79
C ASP A 151 4.35 -4.48 12.85
N GLU A 152 5.63 -4.62 12.48
CA GLU A 152 6.77 -4.38 13.39
C GLU A 152 6.77 -2.93 13.91
N LEU A 153 6.32 -1.97 13.09
CA LEU A 153 6.13 -0.56 13.49
C LEU A 153 4.84 -0.31 14.28
N GLY A 154 3.98 -1.31 14.45
CA GLY A 154 2.67 -1.17 15.09
C GLY A 154 1.75 -0.21 14.32
N ALA A 155 1.78 -0.27 13.00
CA ALA A 155 0.86 0.47 12.13
C ALA A 155 -0.39 -0.36 11.84
N ASP A 156 -1.54 0.30 11.73
CA ASP A 156 -2.76 -0.32 11.24
C ASP A 156 -2.65 -0.54 9.72
N ALA A 157 -2.37 -1.78 9.32
CA ALA A 157 -2.15 -2.15 7.92
C ALA A 157 -2.85 -3.47 7.56
N SER A 158 -3.02 -3.72 6.26
CA SER A 158 -3.68 -4.93 5.76
C SER A 158 -2.95 -6.20 6.20
N ARG A 159 -3.71 -7.20 6.64
CA ARG A 159 -3.18 -8.56 6.84
C ARG A 159 -2.95 -9.25 5.51
N THR A 160 -1.96 -10.15 5.45
CA THR A 160 -1.66 -10.94 4.26
C THR A 160 -1.47 -12.43 4.54
N ASN A 161 -1.69 -13.27 3.53
CA ASN A 161 -1.34 -14.68 3.56
C ASN A 161 -1.19 -15.28 2.16
N TYR A 162 -0.31 -16.27 1.98
CA TYR A 162 -0.20 -17.00 0.71
C TYR A 162 -1.34 -17.98 0.49
N VAL A 163 -1.77 -18.08 -0.77
CA VAL A 163 -2.92 -18.89 -1.20
C VAL A 163 -2.53 -19.79 -2.37
N ALA A 164 -2.81 -21.08 -2.27
CA ALA A 164 -2.92 -21.97 -3.41
C ALA A 164 -4.33 -21.81 -3.99
N LEU A 165 -4.43 -21.14 -5.15
CA LEU A 165 -5.71 -20.81 -5.76
C LEU A 165 -6.17 -21.92 -6.71
N TYR A 166 -7.42 -22.33 -6.57
CA TYR A 166 -8.09 -23.25 -7.48
C TYR A 166 -9.36 -22.61 -8.03
N ILE A 167 -9.60 -22.74 -9.34
CA ILE A 167 -10.86 -22.33 -9.98
C ILE A 167 -11.40 -23.55 -10.73
N ASN A 168 -12.63 -23.95 -10.43
CA ASN A 168 -13.27 -25.14 -11.01
C ASN A 168 -12.40 -26.41 -10.90
N ASP A 169 -11.87 -26.64 -9.68
CA ASP A 169 -10.96 -27.74 -9.32
C ASP A 169 -9.59 -27.74 -10.02
N GLU A 170 -9.29 -26.75 -10.86
CA GLU A 170 -7.98 -26.57 -11.50
C GLU A 170 -7.09 -25.64 -10.67
N TYR A 171 -5.85 -26.08 -10.39
CA TYR A 171 -4.85 -25.23 -9.72
C TYR A 171 -4.39 -24.12 -10.65
N VAL A 172 -4.64 -22.87 -10.26
CA VAL A 172 -4.29 -21.68 -11.03
C VAL A 172 -2.87 -21.21 -10.70
N GLY A 173 -2.49 -21.25 -9.42
CA GLY A 173 -1.16 -20.81 -8.99
C GLY A 173 -1.11 -20.36 -7.53
N LEU A 174 0.07 -19.89 -7.12
CA LEU A 174 0.32 -19.26 -5.83
C LEU A 174 -0.07 -17.78 -5.88
N TYR A 175 -0.95 -17.33 -5.01
CA TYR A 175 -1.44 -15.97 -4.91
C TYR A 175 -1.15 -15.40 -3.52
N LEU A 176 -1.29 -14.09 -3.36
CA LEU A 176 -1.28 -13.43 -2.05
C LEU A 176 -2.68 -12.93 -1.71
N ALA A 177 -3.30 -13.46 -0.66
CA ALA A 177 -4.47 -12.87 -0.06
C ALA A 177 -4.06 -11.60 0.71
N VAL A 178 -4.71 -10.48 0.42
CA VAL A 178 -4.52 -9.19 1.07
C VAL A 178 -5.87 -8.70 1.56
N GLU A 179 -5.93 -8.35 2.85
CA GLU A 179 -7.12 -7.74 3.44
C GLU A 179 -7.52 -6.46 2.71
N GLN A 180 -8.81 -6.29 2.43
CA GLN A 180 -9.31 -5.07 1.82
C GLN A 180 -9.47 -3.97 2.88
N VAL A 181 -8.84 -2.82 2.66
CA VAL A 181 -9.19 -1.59 3.41
C VAL A 181 -10.59 -1.16 3.01
N ASN A 182 -11.56 -1.39 3.89
CA ASN A 182 -12.98 -1.06 3.73
C ASN A 182 -13.61 -0.76 5.11
N GLU A 183 -14.93 -0.66 5.17
CA GLU A 183 -15.68 -0.37 6.41
C GLU A 183 -15.42 -1.38 7.53
N SER A 184 -15.20 -2.67 7.21
CA SER A 184 -14.87 -3.68 8.21
C SER A 184 -13.49 -3.47 8.81
N PHE A 185 -12.47 -3.22 7.98
CA PHE A 185 -11.13 -2.82 8.42
C PHE A 185 -11.19 -1.57 9.30
N LEU A 186 -11.86 -0.52 8.82
CA LEU A 186 -11.94 0.75 9.53
C LEU A 186 -12.62 0.62 10.90
N LYS A 187 -13.64 -0.23 11.01
CA LYS A 187 -14.31 -0.51 12.27
C LYS A 187 -13.45 -1.31 13.23
N GLU A 188 -12.67 -2.28 12.74
CA GLU A 188 -11.78 -3.11 13.55
C GLU A 188 -10.63 -2.28 14.13
N HIS A 189 -9.96 -1.49 13.30
CA HIS A 189 -8.76 -0.74 13.67
C HIS A 189 -9.10 0.59 14.39
N TYR A 190 -10.09 1.34 13.91
CA TYR A 190 -10.37 2.69 14.41
C TYR A 190 -11.70 2.81 15.19
N GLY A 191 -12.46 1.72 15.32
CA GLY A 191 -13.77 1.73 15.99
C GLY A 191 -14.87 2.46 15.20
N ASN A 192 -14.58 2.95 13.99
CA ASN A 192 -15.51 3.71 13.15
C ASN A 192 -15.40 3.28 11.69
N GLY A 193 -16.37 2.48 11.23
CA GLY A 193 -16.45 2.07 9.81
C GLY A 193 -17.09 3.09 8.88
N THR A 194 -17.49 4.27 9.38
CA THR A 194 -18.36 5.22 8.68
C THR A 194 -17.71 6.53 8.31
N GLY A 195 -16.42 6.74 8.62
CA GLY A 195 -15.68 7.90 8.10
C GLY A 195 -15.49 7.84 6.58
N GLU A 196 -15.00 8.90 5.97
CA GLU A 196 -14.78 8.96 4.52
C GLU A 196 -13.46 8.25 4.18
N LEU A 197 -13.48 7.31 3.23
CA LEU A 197 -12.29 6.58 2.80
C LEU A 197 -11.92 6.97 1.37
N TYR A 198 -10.78 7.62 1.19
CA TYR A 198 -10.27 8.01 -0.12
C TYR A 198 -9.16 7.06 -0.55
N LYS A 199 -9.10 6.72 -1.83
CA LYS A 199 -7.89 6.16 -2.46
C LYS A 199 -7.52 7.06 -3.63
N PRO A 200 -6.38 7.73 -3.59
CA PRO A 200 -5.97 8.59 -4.69
C PRO A 200 -5.64 7.78 -5.94
N GLU A 201 -6.02 8.32 -7.09
CA GLU A 201 -5.61 7.88 -8.42
C GLU A 201 -4.89 9.05 -9.10
N MET A 202 -4.08 8.78 -10.13
CA MET A 202 -3.32 9.82 -10.82
C MET A 202 -4.23 10.83 -11.54
N ALA A 203 -4.49 11.96 -10.90
CA ALA A 203 -5.18 13.10 -11.47
C ALA A 203 -4.92 14.35 -10.60
N ARG A 204 -5.66 15.43 -10.86
CA ARG A 204 -5.55 16.69 -10.14
C ARG A 204 -5.88 16.52 -8.64
N GLY A 205 -4.93 16.93 -7.79
CA GLY A 205 -5.03 16.86 -6.33
C GLY A 205 -4.48 15.60 -5.67
N ALA A 206 -3.94 14.65 -6.45
CA ALA A 206 -3.32 13.43 -5.90
C ALA A 206 -2.08 13.74 -5.03
N ASP A 207 -1.36 14.80 -5.39
CA ASP A 207 -0.15 15.32 -4.73
C ASP A 207 -0.43 15.99 -3.37
N LEU A 208 -1.70 16.13 -2.99
CA LEU A 208 -2.17 16.78 -1.76
C LEU A 208 -1.87 18.29 -1.71
N LYS A 209 -1.65 18.92 -2.85
CA LYS A 209 -1.51 20.37 -2.94
C LYS A 209 -2.85 21.07 -2.78
N TYR A 210 -2.90 22.15 -2.01
CA TYR A 210 -4.10 22.97 -1.96
C TYR A 210 -4.30 23.73 -3.28
N ILE A 211 -5.50 23.62 -3.86
CA ILE A 211 -5.87 24.21 -5.15
C ILE A 211 -6.94 25.29 -4.92
N SER A 212 -8.04 24.93 -4.28
CA SER A 212 -9.15 25.83 -3.98
C SER A 212 -10.06 25.25 -2.89
N ASP A 213 -11.05 26.02 -2.43
CA ASP A 213 -12.10 25.52 -1.53
C ASP A 213 -13.22 24.75 -2.29
N ASN A 214 -13.08 24.52 -3.61
CA ASN A 214 -14.04 23.76 -4.42
C ASN A 214 -13.63 22.29 -4.51
N SER A 215 -14.46 21.38 -4.00
CA SER A 215 -14.18 19.94 -4.02
C SER A 215 -14.04 19.35 -5.42
N ASP A 216 -14.69 19.94 -6.42
CA ASP A 216 -14.66 19.44 -7.80
C ASP A 216 -13.29 19.63 -8.46
N ASP A 217 -12.40 20.45 -7.88
CA ASP A 217 -11.03 20.61 -8.36
C ASP A 217 -10.11 19.43 -8.01
N TYR A 218 -10.55 18.53 -7.12
CA TYR A 218 -9.76 17.40 -6.59
C TYR A 218 -10.25 16.06 -7.15
N THR A 219 -10.09 15.87 -8.45
CA THR A 219 -10.62 14.70 -9.17
C THR A 219 -9.88 13.39 -8.86
N ALA A 220 -8.66 13.46 -8.31
CA ALA A 220 -7.86 12.30 -7.92
C ALA A 220 -8.37 11.54 -6.69
N LEU A 221 -9.13 12.20 -5.81
CA LEU A 221 -9.45 11.68 -4.48
C LEU A 221 -10.69 10.79 -4.53
N ILE A 222 -10.53 9.55 -4.97
CA ILE A 222 -11.66 8.65 -5.28
C ILE A 222 -12.31 8.08 -4.00
N PRO A 223 -13.63 8.30 -3.78
CA PRO A 223 -14.38 7.69 -2.69
C PRO A 223 -14.43 6.16 -2.79
N LYS A 224 -14.27 5.46 -1.65
CA LYS A 224 -14.29 3.98 -1.60
C LYS A 224 -15.37 3.36 -0.71
N ASN A 225 -16.04 4.12 0.16
CA ASN A 225 -17.07 3.57 1.05
C ASN A 225 -18.41 4.35 1.10
N LYS A 226 -18.53 5.48 0.40
CA LYS A 226 -19.82 6.18 0.21
C LYS A 226 -19.90 6.78 -1.19
N SER A 227 -21.13 7.03 -1.62
CA SER A 227 -21.42 7.65 -2.93
C SER A 227 -21.22 9.18 -2.94
N VAL A 228 -21.23 9.83 -1.76
CA VAL A 228 -21.06 11.28 -1.63
C VAL A 228 -20.25 11.57 -0.37
N TYR A 229 -19.20 12.37 -0.51
CA TYR A 229 -18.39 12.90 0.58
C TYR A 229 -18.57 14.41 0.73
N ASN A 230 -18.36 14.90 1.94
CA ASN A 230 -18.43 16.32 2.29
C ASN A 230 -17.17 17.08 1.82
N ASN A 231 -16.03 16.39 1.69
CA ASN A 231 -14.73 16.90 1.21
C ASN A 231 -14.14 18.12 1.95
N ASN A 232 -14.87 18.76 2.86
CA ASN A 232 -14.39 19.90 3.63
C ASN A 232 -13.15 19.56 4.47
N ASP A 233 -13.12 18.38 5.08
CA ASP A 233 -11.99 17.97 5.93
C ASP A 233 -10.73 17.71 5.09
N ILE A 234 -10.84 17.10 3.91
CA ILE A 234 -9.67 16.86 3.05
C ILE A 234 -9.13 18.17 2.45
N ILE A 235 -10.01 19.12 2.11
CA ILE A 235 -9.60 20.47 1.71
C ILE A 235 -8.90 21.19 2.86
N LYS A 236 -9.45 21.11 4.08
CA LYS A 236 -8.83 21.67 5.29
C LYS A 236 -7.45 21.03 5.52
N PHE A 237 -7.32 19.72 5.36
CA PHE A 237 -6.05 19.01 5.48
C PHE A 237 -4.99 19.59 4.52
N MET A 238 -5.29 19.69 3.22
CA MET A 238 -4.37 20.28 2.24
C MET A 238 -4.04 21.75 2.52
N LYS A 239 -5.01 22.51 3.02
CA LYS A 239 -4.82 23.92 3.39
C LYS A 239 -3.90 24.08 4.61
N VAL A 240 -4.03 23.21 5.61
CA VAL A 240 -3.15 23.20 6.79
C VAL A 240 -1.71 22.86 6.37
N ILE A 241 -1.51 21.94 5.43
CA ILE A 241 -0.17 21.65 4.86
C ILE A 241 0.40 22.91 4.20
N GLU A 242 -0.34 23.53 3.27
CA GLU A 242 0.09 24.70 2.51
C GLU A 242 0.43 25.90 3.43
N GLU A 243 -0.40 26.15 4.44
CA GLU A 243 -0.24 27.27 5.38
C GLU A 243 0.84 27.03 6.44
N GLY A 244 1.42 25.83 6.52
CA GLY A 244 2.36 25.44 7.58
C GLY A 244 1.69 25.42 8.96
N GLY A 245 0.42 25.00 9.01
CA GLY A 245 -0.37 24.92 10.23
C GLY A 245 -0.08 23.66 11.06
N ASP A 246 -0.92 23.45 12.06
CA ASP A 246 -0.83 22.29 12.95
C ASP A 246 -1.30 21.00 12.24
N LEU A 247 -0.36 20.19 11.74
CA LEU A 247 -0.65 18.94 11.05
C LEU A 247 -1.42 17.94 11.91
N GLU A 248 -1.17 17.86 13.22
CA GLU A 248 -1.86 16.91 14.11
C GLU A 248 -3.35 17.24 14.24
N SER A 249 -3.76 18.47 13.93
CA SER A 249 -5.16 18.88 13.91
C SER A 249 -5.98 18.30 12.74
N VAL A 250 -5.31 17.69 11.76
CA VAL A 250 -5.90 17.18 10.52
C VAL A 250 -5.35 15.81 10.09
N LEU A 251 -4.22 15.35 10.62
CA LEU A 251 -3.58 14.09 10.27
C LEU A 251 -3.06 13.43 11.54
N ASN A 252 -3.28 12.12 11.68
CA ASN A 252 -2.49 11.32 12.59
C ASN A 252 -1.08 11.18 12.00
N VAL A 253 -0.20 12.11 12.37
CA VAL A 253 1.18 12.19 11.84
C VAL A 253 1.92 10.87 12.05
N ASP A 254 1.71 10.21 13.19
CA ASP A 254 2.31 8.91 13.52
C ASP A 254 2.06 7.84 12.44
N SER A 255 0.82 7.74 11.93
CA SER A 255 0.46 6.79 10.88
C SER A 255 1.25 7.02 9.59
N PHE A 256 1.47 8.29 9.24
CA PHE A 256 2.24 8.67 8.07
C PHE A 256 3.74 8.44 8.26
N LEU A 257 4.31 8.75 9.43
CA LEU A 257 5.74 8.55 9.70
C LEU A 257 6.13 7.07 9.65
N LYS A 258 5.29 6.17 10.18
CA LYS A 258 5.51 4.72 10.09
C LYS A 258 5.53 4.24 8.64
N TYR A 259 4.54 4.66 7.86
CA TYR A 259 4.51 4.39 6.42
C TYR A 259 5.75 4.95 5.72
N LEU A 260 6.11 6.21 5.99
CA LEU A 260 7.22 6.89 5.36
C LEU A 260 8.56 6.20 5.67
N ALA A 261 8.76 5.71 6.90
CA ALA A 261 9.94 4.95 7.29
C ALA A 261 10.07 3.65 6.49
N MET A 262 9.01 2.84 6.43
CA MET A 262 8.96 1.61 5.64
C MET A 262 9.20 1.91 4.15
N SER A 263 8.43 2.85 3.59
CA SER A 263 8.47 3.22 2.19
C SER A 263 9.85 3.76 1.78
N THR A 264 10.53 4.53 2.65
CA THR A 264 11.88 5.06 2.39
C THR A 264 12.99 4.02 2.48
N ILE A 265 12.95 3.16 3.51
CA ILE A 265 14.00 2.13 3.65
C ILE A 265 13.91 1.12 2.52
N THR A 266 12.70 0.86 2.00
CA THR A 266 12.49 -0.03 0.86
C THR A 266 12.52 0.67 -0.49
N VAL A 267 12.61 2.00 -0.57
CA VAL A 267 12.58 2.75 -1.83
C VAL A 267 11.31 2.42 -2.66
N HIS A 268 10.14 2.67 -2.07
CA HIS A 268 8.85 2.43 -2.72
C HIS A 268 8.45 3.64 -3.59
N LEU A 269 8.84 3.60 -4.87
CA LEU A 269 8.59 4.71 -5.81
C LEU A 269 7.29 4.55 -6.61
N ASP A 270 6.59 3.42 -6.52
CA ASP A 270 5.22 3.31 -7.05
C ASP A 270 4.20 3.94 -6.09
N ALA A 271 4.52 5.09 -5.50
CA ALA A 271 3.76 5.66 -4.41
C ALA A 271 3.92 7.18 -4.34
N TYR A 272 3.43 7.78 -3.26
CA TYR A 272 3.53 9.22 -3.03
C TYR A 272 4.96 9.76 -3.19
N GLN A 273 5.99 9.05 -2.69
CA GLN A 273 7.40 9.49 -2.77
C GLN A 273 8.00 9.46 -4.17
N GLY A 274 7.47 8.63 -5.06
CA GLY A 274 7.98 8.52 -6.43
C GLY A 274 7.36 9.50 -7.42
N GLY A 275 6.42 10.34 -6.98
CA GLY A 275 5.69 11.28 -7.85
C GLY A 275 4.47 10.66 -8.53
N MET A 276 4.16 9.41 -8.18
CA MET A 276 2.99 8.70 -8.66
C MET A 276 1.72 9.12 -7.87
N TYR A 277 1.90 9.49 -6.60
CA TYR A 277 0.84 10.03 -5.73
C TYR A 277 -0.35 9.09 -5.47
N HIS A 278 -0.17 7.77 -5.61
CA HIS A 278 -1.16 6.74 -5.28
C HIS A 278 -0.58 5.68 -4.34
N ASN A 279 -1.26 4.53 -4.22
CA ASN A 279 -0.90 3.39 -3.35
C ASN A 279 -0.97 3.67 -1.84
N TYR A 280 -2.01 4.41 -1.45
CA TYR A 280 -2.42 4.58 -0.06
C TYR A 280 -3.93 4.85 0.02
N TYR A 281 -4.48 4.72 1.22
CA TYR A 281 -5.78 5.29 1.55
C TYR A 281 -5.62 6.44 2.54
N LEU A 282 -6.51 7.43 2.43
CA LEU A 282 -6.73 8.44 3.46
C LEU A 282 -8.10 8.18 4.09
N TYR A 283 -8.11 7.90 5.37
CA TYR A 283 -9.34 7.67 6.12
C TYR A 283 -9.65 8.87 7.04
N ASN A 284 -10.75 9.56 6.79
CA ASN A 284 -11.22 10.65 7.64
C ASN A 284 -11.86 10.10 8.92
N ASN A 285 -11.10 10.12 10.01
CA ASN A 285 -11.53 9.70 11.34
C ASN A 285 -11.97 10.90 12.20
N ASN A 286 -13.15 11.45 11.91
CA ASN A 286 -13.71 12.62 12.61
C ASN A 286 -12.86 13.90 12.46
N GLY A 287 -12.41 14.18 11.24
CA GLY A 287 -11.65 15.38 10.88
C GLY A 287 -10.13 15.24 10.99
N VAL A 288 -9.64 14.09 11.48
CA VAL A 288 -8.22 13.72 11.51
C VAL A 288 -8.03 12.52 10.58
N PHE A 289 -7.17 12.66 9.59
CA PHE A 289 -6.90 11.63 8.60
C PHE A 289 -5.93 10.57 9.15
N GLU A 290 -6.19 9.31 8.83
CA GLU A 290 -5.24 8.21 9.01
C GLU A 290 -4.62 7.87 7.64
N TRP A 291 -3.32 7.66 7.59
CA TRP A 291 -2.62 7.15 6.41
C TRP A 291 -2.53 5.62 6.47
N ILE A 292 -3.08 4.94 5.46
CA ILE A 292 -3.09 3.48 5.40
C ILE A 292 -2.35 3.02 4.15
N ALA A 293 -1.29 2.24 4.33
CA ALA A 293 -0.48 1.70 3.23
C ALA A 293 -1.30 0.77 2.31
N TRP A 294 -0.98 0.78 1.02
CA TRP A 294 -1.60 -0.09 0.03
C TRP A 294 -0.64 -0.45 -1.10
N ASP A 295 -0.86 -1.56 -1.80
CA ASP A 295 -0.07 -1.98 -2.99
C ASP A 295 1.44 -1.96 -2.74
N LEU A 296 1.92 -2.85 -1.85
CA LEU A 296 3.33 -2.92 -1.49
C LEU A 296 4.12 -3.92 -2.35
N ASN A 297 3.62 -4.28 -3.53
CA ASN A 297 4.27 -5.26 -4.42
C ASN A 297 5.49 -4.70 -5.15
N MET A 298 5.68 -3.37 -5.17
CA MET A 298 6.77 -2.68 -5.89
C MET A 298 7.78 -2.00 -4.95
N ILE A 299 7.83 -2.42 -3.68
CA ILE A 299 8.89 -2.02 -2.74
C ILE A 299 10.24 -2.67 -3.12
N PHE A 300 11.31 -2.36 -2.37
CA PHE A 300 12.70 -2.77 -2.65
C PHE A 300 13.16 -2.36 -4.05
N ASN A 301 12.84 -1.11 -4.45
CA ASN A 301 13.11 -0.58 -5.78
C ASN A 301 12.45 -1.39 -6.92
N GLY A 302 11.36 -2.13 -6.64
CA GLY A 302 10.64 -2.95 -7.63
C GLY A 302 10.03 -2.13 -8.77
N PHE A 303 9.64 -0.88 -8.48
CA PHE A 303 9.33 0.13 -9.50
C PHE A 303 10.40 1.22 -9.48
N THR A 304 11.32 1.16 -10.45
CA THR A 304 12.59 1.90 -10.35
C THR A 304 12.47 3.39 -10.66
N MET A 305 11.52 3.81 -11.49
CA MET A 305 11.43 5.21 -11.96
C MET A 305 12.76 5.76 -12.51
N GLY A 306 13.58 4.91 -13.13
CA GLY A 306 14.91 5.26 -13.64
C GLY A 306 15.99 5.43 -12.55
N VAL A 307 15.68 5.09 -11.30
CA VAL A 307 16.66 4.97 -10.20
C VAL A 307 17.38 3.64 -10.36
N THR A 308 18.71 3.70 -10.52
CA THR A 308 19.52 2.48 -10.58
C THR A 308 19.61 1.82 -9.21
N GLU A 309 20.01 0.55 -9.17
CA GLU A 309 20.19 -0.18 -7.92
C GLU A 309 21.19 0.50 -6.97
N GLU A 310 22.27 1.06 -7.50
CA GLU A 310 23.25 1.82 -6.72
C GLU A 310 22.63 3.09 -6.12
N GLN A 311 21.83 3.81 -6.91
CA GLN A 311 21.11 5.00 -6.44
C GLN A 311 20.06 4.64 -5.39
N ALA A 312 19.37 3.51 -5.53
CA ALA A 312 18.41 3.02 -4.54
C ALA A 312 19.08 2.67 -3.21
N ILE A 313 20.26 2.03 -3.23
CA ILE A 313 21.07 1.82 -2.01
C ILE A 313 21.41 3.16 -1.34
N GLN A 314 21.77 4.17 -2.13
CA GLN A 314 22.18 5.49 -1.68
C GLN A 314 21.02 6.48 -1.49
N PHE A 315 19.76 6.02 -1.62
CA PHE A 315 18.60 6.90 -1.61
C PHE A 315 18.52 7.70 -0.31
N LEU A 316 18.35 9.01 -0.43
CA LEU A 316 18.46 9.95 0.68
C LEU A 316 17.28 9.82 1.63
N ILE A 317 17.55 9.73 2.94
CA ILE A 317 16.50 9.54 3.95
C ILE A 317 15.84 10.84 4.42
N ASP A 318 16.54 11.97 4.30
CA ASP A 318 16.01 13.29 4.69
C ASP A 318 15.47 14.12 3.52
N GLU A 319 15.59 13.59 2.31
CA GLU A 319 14.82 14.03 1.14
C GLU A 319 14.30 12.78 0.40
N PRO A 320 13.38 12.02 1.02
CA PRO A 320 13.07 10.67 0.58
C PRO A 320 12.07 10.65 -0.56
N VAL A 321 12.38 11.36 -1.64
CA VAL A 321 11.49 11.56 -2.79
C VAL A 321 12.25 11.45 -4.10
N LYS A 322 11.53 11.16 -5.19
CA LYS A 322 12.04 11.19 -6.56
C LYS A 322 11.84 12.58 -7.16
N GLY A 323 12.86 13.44 -7.08
CA GLY A 323 12.84 14.84 -7.54
C GLY A 323 12.62 15.85 -6.41
N GLU A 324 12.32 17.10 -6.77
CA GLU A 324 12.27 18.22 -5.82
C GLU A 324 11.26 18.01 -4.67
N MET A 325 11.71 18.21 -3.42
CA MET A 325 10.90 18.09 -2.20
C MET A 325 9.63 18.96 -2.23
N ALA A 326 9.68 20.13 -2.87
CA ALA A 326 8.55 21.05 -2.99
C ALA A 326 7.36 20.50 -3.80
N LYS A 327 7.55 19.39 -4.54
CA LYS A 327 6.47 18.67 -5.23
C LYS A 327 5.71 17.71 -4.30
N TYR A 328 6.18 17.53 -3.07
CA TYR A 328 5.62 16.59 -2.10
C TYR A 328 5.19 17.33 -0.82
N PRO A 329 4.11 18.15 -0.86
CA PRO A 329 3.72 19.04 0.23
C PRO A 329 3.70 18.40 1.62
N LEU A 330 3.15 17.19 1.74
CA LEU A 330 3.08 16.51 3.03
C LEU A 330 4.47 16.12 3.56
N ILE A 331 5.32 15.55 2.70
CA ILE A 331 6.70 15.20 3.08
C ILE A 331 7.48 16.47 3.41
N GLU A 332 7.38 17.51 2.59
CA GLU A 332 8.04 18.79 2.86
C GLU A 332 7.61 19.38 4.21
N ALA A 333 6.33 19.26 4.58
CA ALA A 333 5.83 19.72 5.87
C ALA A 333 6.36 18.88 7.04
N ILE A 334 6.50 17.55 6.89
CA ILE A 334 7.14 16.69 7.89
C ILE A 334 8.59 17.13 8.14
N PHE A 335 9.38 17.29 7.07
CA PHE A 335 10.81 17.63 7.20
C PHE A 335 11.10 19.07 7.62
N LYS A 336 10.07 19.92 7.77
CA LYS A 336 10.15 21.25 8.41
C LYS A 336 10.02 21.18 9.95
N ASN A 337 9.61 20.04 10.51
CA ASN A 337 9.44 19.86 11.94
C ASN A 337 10.46 18.84 12.48
N GLU A 338 11.39 19.31 13.32
CA GLU A 338 12.46 18.48 13.90
C GLU A 338 11.93 17.30 14.74
N GLU A 339 10.81 17.46 15.45
CA GLU A 339 10.22 16.38 16.27
C GLU A 339 9.68 15.24 15.38
N TYR A 340 9.07 15.58 14.23
CA TYR A 340 8.59 14.56 13.29
C TYR A 340 9.75 13.85 12.59
N VAL A 341 10.82 14.57 12.26
CA VAL A 341 12.03 13.98 11.67
C VAL A 341 12.69 13.02 12.65
N GLU A 342 12.82 13.40 13.93
CA GLU A 342 13.36 12.53 14.98
C GLU A 342 12.54 11.24 15.11
N GLN A 343 11.21 11.34 15.20
CA GLN A 343 10.34 10.17 15.29
C GLN A 343 10.39 9.28 14.03
N TYR A 344 10.50 9.89 12.84
CA TYR A 344 10.70 9.14 11.59
C TYR A 344 12.03 8.38 11.56
N HIS A 345 13.13 9.00 12.03
CA HIS A 345 14.42 8.34 12.17
C HIS A 345 14.37 7.19 13.17
N GLU A 346 13.64 7.35 14.29
CA GLU A 346 13.41 6.26 15.25
C GLU A 346 12.71 5.06 14.58
N TYR A 347 11.70 5.29 13.74
CA TYR A 347 11.04 4.21 13.00
C TYR A 347 11.96 3.51 12.00
N ILE A 348 12.82 4.25 11.29
CA ILE A 348 13.85 3.65 10.44
C ILE A 348 14.80 2.78 11.28
N GLN A 349 15.27 3.28 12.43
CA GLN A 349 16.18 2.55 13.30
C GLN A 349 15.52 1.27 13.86
N ILE A 350 14.23 1.33 14.23
CA ILE A 350 13.45 0.14 14.66
C ILE A 350 13.46 -0.93 13.56
N LEU A 351 13.27 -0.56 12.30
CA LEU A 351 13.32 -1.51 11.19
C LEU A 351 14.72 -2.11 11.01
N ILE A 352 15.78 -1.28 11.01
CA ILE A 352 17.17 -1.72 10.84
C ILE A 352 17.61 -2.68 11.96
N ASP A 353 17.35 -2.32 13.21
CA ASP A 353 17.75 -3.12 14.38
C ASP A 353 16.84 -4.35 14.56
N GLY A 354 15.59 -4.24 14.11
CA GLY A 354 14.56 -5.25 14.23
C GLY A 354 14.42 -6.09 12.97
N TYR A 355 13.31 -5.87 12.26
CA TYR A 355 12.83 -6.71 11.17
C TYR A 355 13.86 -6.89 10.03
N LEU A 356 14.57 -5.83 9.67
CA LEU A 356 15.55 -5.79 8.59
C LEU A 356 16.99 -6.12 9.04
N SER A 357 17.22 -6.42 10.32
CA SER A 357 18.55 -6.89 10.76
C SER A 357 18.97 -8.14 9.97
N GLU A 358 20.26 -8.22 9.59
CA GLU A 358 20.76 -9.23 8.63
C GLU A 358 20.32 -10.65 8.99
N ASP A 359 20.46 -11.04 10.26
CA ASP A 359 20.06 -12.36 10.75
C ASP A 359 18.53 -12.56 10.74
N ARG A 360 17.73 -11.59 11.21
CA ARG A 360 16.26 -11.74 11.25
C ARG A 360 15.69 -11.79 9.84
N PHE A 361 16.12 -10.86 8.98
CA PHE A 361 15.62 -10.75 7.61
C PHE A 361 16.01 -11.97 6.77
N THR A 362 17.26 -12.43 6.85
CA THR A 362 17.70 -13.67 6.16
C THR A 362 16.88 -14.88 6.60
N ASN A 363 16.69 -15.05 7.91
CA ASN A 363 15.87 -16.14 8.43
C ASN A 363 14.40 -16.04 7.97
N LYS A 364 13.88 -14.82 7.86
CA LYS A 364 12.52 -14.58 7.39
C LYS A 364 12.36 -14.98 5.92
N VAL A 365 13.22 -14.47 5.05
CA VAL A 365 13.26 -14.85 3.63
C VAL A 365 13.38 -16.36 3.46
N LEU A 366 14.26 -17.02 4.21
CA LEU A 366 14.43 -18.48 4.13
C LEU A 366 13.19 -19.26 4.57
N LYS A 367 12.52 -18.82 5.65
CA LYS A 367 11.27 -19.45 6.12
C LYS A 367 10.16 -19.28 5.09
N THR A 368 9.99 -18.08 4.55
CA THR A 368 9.00 -17.81 3.50
C THR A 368 9.31 -18.62 2.25
N TYR A 369 10.58 -18.67 1.82
CA TYR A 369 11.01 -19.52 0.70
C TYR A 369 10.66 -21.00 0.96
N GLN A 370 10.95 -21.54 2.14
CA GLN A 370 10.60 -22.92 2.50
C GLN A 370 9.09 -23.19 2.44
N MET A 371 8.28 -22.19 2.83
CA MET A 371 6.83 -22.25 2.79
C MET A 371 6.28 -22.27 1.35
N ILE A 372 6.82 -21.45 0.45
CA ILE A 372 6.20 -21.21 -0.86
C ILE A 372 6.89 -21.90 -2.04
N ASN A 373 8.17 -22.30 -1.93
CA ASN A 373 8.96 -22.74 -3.10
C ASN A 373 8.30 -23.87 -3.90
N SER A 374 7.63 -24.82 -3.25
CA SER A 374 7.00 -25.95 -3.94
C SER A 374 5.80 -25.51 -4.78
N TYR A 375 5.07 -24.50 -4.30
CA TYR A 375 3.97 -23.87 -5.02
C TYR A 375 4.48 -23.02 -6.19
N VAL A 376 5.53 -22.22 -5.98
CA VAL A 376 6.17 -21.43 -7.05
C VAL A 376 6.70 -22.35 -8.16
N LYS A 377 7.36 -23.46 -7.79
CA LYS A 377 7.92 -24.41 -8.75
C LYS A 377 6.87 -25.11 -9.61
N THR A 378 5.65 -25.26 -9.09
CA THR A 378 4.56 -25.97 -9.74
C THR A 378 3.46 -25.03 -10.25
N ASP A 379 3.65 -23.72 -10.11
CA ASP A 379 2.72 -22.69 -10.56
C ASP A 379 2.66 -22.70 -12.10
N PRO A 380 1.51 -23.06 -12.71
CA PRO A 380 1.39 -23.16 -14.15
C PRO A 380 1.26 -21.80 -14.84
N THR A 381 0.99 -20.73 -14.10
CA THR A 381 0.67 -19.39 -14.64
C THR A 381 1.65 -18.30 -14.22
N SER A 382 2.65 -18.62 -13.39
CA SER A 382 3.65 -17.67 -12.86
C SER A 382 4.25 -16.77 -13.95
N PHE A 383 4.36 -15.47 -13.64
CA PHE A 383 5.02 -14.48 -14.49
C PHE A 383 6.54 -14.70 -14.57
N PHE A 384 7.11 -15.33 -13.54
CA PHE A 384 8.55 -15.55 -13.42
C PHE A 384 8.87 -17.03 -13.33
N THR A 385 10.03 -17.41 -13.86
CA THR A 385 10.54 -18.77 -13.71
C THR A 385 10.97 -19.04 -12.27
N TYR A 386 10.99 -20.32 -11.87
CA TYR A 386 11.50 -20.71 -10.55
C TYR A 386 12.96 -20.27 -10.32
N LYS A 387 13.77 -20.18 -11.38
CA LYS A 387 15.16 -19.71 -11.29
C LYS A 387 15.23 -18.20 -11.03
N GLU A 388 14.41 -17.40 -11.70
CA GLU A 388 14.31 -15.96 -11.45
C GLU A 388 13.85 -15.68 -10.01
N PHE A 389 12.92 -16.48 -9.48
CA PHE A 389 12.54 -16.44 -8.07
C PHE A 389 13.72 -16.72 -7.12
N GLU A 390 14.52 -17.76 -7.39
CA GLU A 390 15.71 -18.04 -6.56
C GLU A 390 16.78 -16.95 -6.67
N ASP A 391 16.97 -16.38 -7.87
CA ASP A 391 17.93 -15.31 -8.09
C ASP A 391 17.50 -14.02 -7.39
N ALA A 392 16.23 -13.62 -7.54
CA ALA A 392 15.68 -12.46 -6.85
C ALA A 392 15.85 -12.52 -5.33
N LEU A 393 15.91 -13.71 -4.73
CA LEU A 393 16.13 -13.87 -3.28
C LEU A 393 17.61 -13.98 -2.89
N PHE A 394 18.42 -14.72 -3.65
CA PHE A 394 19.72 -15.21 -3.15
C PHE A 394 20.92 -14.89 -4.03
N ASN A 395 20.73 -14.56 -5.31
CA ASN A 395 21.83 -14.37 -6.24
C ASN A 395 21.76 -13.02 -6.95
N ASP A 396 22.82 -12.24 -6.82
CA ASP A 396 22.96 -11.04 -7.64
C ASP A 396 23.11 -11.45 -9.11
N THR A 397 22.49 -10.66 -9.97
CA THR A 397 22.63 -10.77 -11.42
C THR A 397 23.48 -9.61 -11.94
N GLU A 398 23.75 -9.59 -13.24
CA GLU A 398 24.45 -8.46 -13.86
C GLU A 398 23.69 -7.13 -13.67
N ASN A 399 22.37 -7.16 -13.54
CA ASN A 399 21.51 -5.98 -13.60
C ASN A 399 20.71 -5.72 -12.31
N SER A 400 20.77 -6.61 -11.32
CA SER A 400 19.98 -6.50 -10.08
C SER A 400 20.67 -7.19 -8.91
N LEU A 401 20.52 -6.65 -7.71
CA LEU A 401 20.89 -7.38 -6.51
C LEU A 401 19.80 -8.37 -6.13
N SER A 402 20.21 -9.41 -5.42
CA SER A 402 19.27 -10.22 -4.65
C SER A 402 18.67 -9.40 -3.51
N LEU A 403 17.44 -9.73 -3.10
CA LEU A 403 16.73 -9.07 -2.00
C LEU A 403 17.58 -9.02 -0.71
N LEU A 404 18.29 -10.11 -0.38
CA LEU A 404 19.17 -10.15 0.79
C LEU A 404 20.31 -9.12 0.68
N ASN A 405 20.95 -9.01 -0.48
CA ASN A 405 22.05 -8.08 -0.68
C ASN A 405 21.57 -6.63 -0.82
N PHE A 406 20.40 -6.40 -1.44
CA PHE A 406 19.77 -5.07 -1.46
C PHE A 406 19.55 -4.56 -0.04
N VAL A 407 18.85 -5.34 0.81
CA VAL A 407 18.53 -4.94 2.19
C VAL A 407 19.80 -4.74 3.01
N LYS A 408 20.78 -5.63 2.90
CA LYS A 408 22.08 -5.46 3.57
C LYS A 408 22.74 -4.14 3.21
N ASN A 409 22.93 -3.90 1.91
CA ASN A 409 23.64 -2.71 1.43
C ASN A 409 22.86 -1.43 1.74
N ARG A 410 21.54 -1.47 1.63
CA ARG A 410 20.64 -0.36 1.96
C ARG A 410 20.71 -0.03 3.45
N ASN A 411 20.62 -1.02 4.34
CA ASN A 411 20.73 -0.79 5.78
C ASN A 411 22.08 -0.18 6.18
N GLU A 412 23.19 -0.70 5.63
CA GLU A 412 24.52 -0.14 5.88
C GLU A 412 24.65 1.31 5.40
N ASN A 413 23.98 1.67 4.29
CA ASN A 413 23.97 3.03 3.78
C ASN A 413 23.10 3.95 4.65
N VAL A 414 21.87 3.52 4.97
CA VAL A 414 20.95 4.28 5.83
C VAL A 414 21.53 4.52 7.20
N GLN A 415 22.19 3.53 7.82
CA GLN A 415 22.87 3.73 9.10
C GLN A 415 23.92 4.84 9.03
N LYS A 416 24.70 4.91 7.94
CA LYS A 416 25.68 5.98 7.75
C LYS A 416 25.04 7.36 7.59
N GLN A 417 23.85 7.43 6.98
CA GLN A 417 23.06 8.66 6.87
C GLN A 417 22.53 9.10 8.24
N LEU A 418 21.93 8.18 9.01
CA LEU A 418 21.48 8.42 10.40
C LEU A 418 22.63 8.88 11.31
N ASP A 419 23.81 8.27 11.17
CA ASP A 419 25.01 8.64 11.93
C ASP A 419 25.63 9.98 11.47
N GLY A 420 25.13 10.58 10.38
CA GLY A 420 25.66 11.81 9.79
C GLY A 420 27.05 11.65 9.16
N THR A 421 27.47 10.42 8.85
CA THR A 421 28.80 10.14 8.26
C THR A 421 28.81 10.29 6.74
N ILE A 422 27.63 10.22 6.10
CA ILE A 422 27.41 10.56 4.70
C ILE A 422 26.16 11.47 4.58
N PRO A 423 25.98 12.20 3.48
CA PRO A 423 24.82 13.05 3.30
C PRO A 423 23.50 12.28 3.30
N SER A 424 22.47 12.85 3.94
CA SER A 424 21.08 12.39 3.92
C SER A 424 20.14 13.32 3.15
N THR A 425 20.65 14.44 2.63
CA THR A 425 19.92 15.50 1.92
C THR A 425 20.66 15.92 0.64
N ASN A 426 19.94 16.56 -0.30
CA ASN A 426 20.46 17.13 -1.55
C ASN A 426 19.89 18.53 -1.85
N ASN A 427 19.84 19.40 -0.83
CA ASN A 427 19.40 20.80 -0.96
C ASN A 427 17.98 20.97 -1.52
N GLY A 428 17.07 20.07 -1.14
CA GLY A 428 15.67 20.04 -1.55
C GLY A 428 15.43 19.45 -2.94
N GLN A 429 16.44 18.91 -3.60
CA GLN A 429 16.31 18.30 -4.94
C GLN A 429 15.94 16.82 -4.89
N GLY A 430 15.94 16.20 -3.71
CA GLY A 430 15.64 14.79 -3.53
C GLY A 430 16.61 13.90 -4.31
N ASN A 431 16.07 12.77 -4.77
CA ASN A 431 16.80 11.78 -5.54
C ASN A 431 16.42 11.89 -7.03
N GLU A 432 17.41 11.98 -7.91
CA GLU A 432 17.19 11.92 -9.36
C GLU A 432 17.66 10.58 -9.94
N GLY A 433 16.90 10.04 -10.88
CA GLY A 433 17.28 8.92 -11.75
C GLY A 433 17.79 9.53 -13.06
N GLU A 434 18.80 8.96 -13.71
CA GLU A 434 19.63 9.62 -14.72
C GLU A 434 18.89 10.58 -15.69
N SER A 435 18.85 11.86 -15.32
CA SER A 435 18.79 13.04 -16.19
C SER A 435 19.25 14.30 -15.44
N GLY A 436 20.17 14.16 -14.47
CA GLY A 436 20.70 15.30 -13.73
C GLY A 436 21.74 15.01 -12.64
N LEU A 437 22.69 14.10 -12.87
CA LEU A 437 23.94 14.12 -12.08
C LEU A 437 24.81 15.31 -12.52
N GLY A 438 24.41 16.50 -12.09
CA GLY A 438 25.27 17.66 -11.90
C GLY A 438 26.23 17.43 -10.73
N GLY A 439 27.06 16.39 -10.80
CA GLY A 439 28.13 16.12 -9.86
C GLY A 439 29.20 17.21 -9.93
N LYS A 440 28.99 18.31 -9.21
CA LYS A 440 30.07 19.22 -8.79
C LYS A 440 30.19 19.18 -7.27
N GLY A 441 30.86 18.13 -6.79
CA GLY A 441 31.33 17.98 -5.43
C GLY A 441 32.80 17.51 -5.41
N GLY A 442 33.72 18.46 -5.52
CA GLY A 442 35.07 18.44 -4.93
C GLY A 442 36.01 17.25 -5.12
N PHE A 443 36.89 17.33 -6.12
CA PHE A 443 38.31 16.99 -5.94
C PHE A 443 39.19 18.04 -6.62
N GLY A 444 39.97 18.76 -5.82
CA GLY A 444 40.98 19.68 -6.32
C GLY A 444 42.24 18.93 -6.78
N GLY A 445 42.88 19.44 -7.84
CA GLY A 445 44.27 19.15 -8.11
C GLY A 445 44.65 18.93 -9.58
N LEU A 446 45.22 19.99 -10.18
CA LEU A 446 46.34 19.94 -11.14
C LEU A 446 46.07 19.46 -12.59
N GLY A 447 45.82 20.43 -13.46
CA GLY A 447 46.73 20.79 -14.56
C GLY A 447 46.80 19.90 -15.81
N GLY A 448 46.50 20.50 -16.99
CA GLY A 448 47.15 20.11 -18.25
C GLY A 448 46.27 19.95 -19.48
N GLN A 449 46.06 21.07 -20.18
CA GLN A 449 46.01 21.26 -21.64
C GLN A 449 45.77 20.07 -22.62
N ASN A 450 44.84 20.36 -23.55
CA ASN A 450 44.88 20.10 -25.00
C ASN A 450 44.64 18.68 -25.56
N GLY A 451 43.50 18.53 -26.23
CA GLY A 451 43.50 18.56 -27.70
C GLY A 451 43.34 17.24 -28.47
N LYS A 452 42.22 17.15 -29.18
CA LYS A 452 42.00 16.53 -30.51
C LYS A 452 42.25 15.02 -30.70
N GLY A 453 41.14 14.34 -30.98
CA GLY A 453 40.92 13.69 -32.29
C GLY A 453 41.34 12.22 -32.45
N GLY A 454 40.44 11.44 -33.05
CA GLY A 454 40.79 10.26 -33.84
C GLY A 454 40.23 8.93 -33.34
N ARG A 455 39.15 8.46 -33.98
CA ARG A 455 38.97 7.02 -34.24
C ARG A 455 40.02 6.60 -35.27
N PRO A 456 40.54 5.35 -35.19
CA PRO A 456 40.13 4.40 -36.20
C PRO A 456 39.97 2.94 -35.71
N GLU A 457 39.42 2.15 -36.63
CA GLU A 457 38.92 0.77 -36.57
C GLU A 457 40.00 -0.34 -36.56
N ASN A 458 39.57 -1.48 -36.00
CA ASN A 458 39.77 -2.90 -36.40
C ASN A 458 41.17 -3.46 -36.71
N ILE A 459 41.55 -4.51 -35.96
CA ILE A 459 42.16 -5.74 -36.49
C ILE A 459 41.64 -6.96 -35.70
N GLU A 460 41.07 -7.93 -36.43
CA GLU A 460 40.68 -9.28 -36.00
C GLU A 460 41.90 -10.17 -35.76
N GLU A 461 41.81 -11.11 -34.80
CA GLU A 461 42.42 -12.43 -34.97
C GLU A 461 41.70 -13.50 -34.14
N THR A 462 41.46 -14.62 -34.81
CA THR A 462 40.57 -15.76 -34.54
C THR A 462 41.14 -16.82 -33.59
N ILE A 463 40.29 -17.62 -32.92
CA ILE A 463 40.24 -19.13 -32.90
C ILE A 463 39.26 -19.64 -31.80
N PRO A 464 38.59 -20.81 -31.99
CA PRO A 464 37.17 -21.00 -31.65
C PRO A 464 36.91 -21.96 -30.49
N VAL A 465 35.75 -21.83 -29.79
CA VAL A 465 35.15 -22.93 -29.01
C VAL A 465 33.61 -22.92 -29.07
N ASN A 466 33.11 -24.07 -29.50
CA ASN A 466 31.77 -24.65 -29.43
C ASN A 466 30.78 -24.12 -28.37
N GLY A 467 29.64 -23.63 -28.87
CA GLY A 467 28.25 -23.93 -28.45
C GLY A 467 27.87 -24.00 -26.95
N GLN A 468 27.16 -22.96 -26.48
CA GLN A 468 25.93 -23.07 -25.70
C GLN A 468 25.21 -21.71 -25.69
N ASN A 469 23.94 -21.71 -26.11
CA ASN A 469 23.07 -20.53 -26.13
C ASN A 469 22.82 -20.01 -24.71
N GLY A 470 23.51 -18.94 -24.33
CA GLY A 470 23.00 -17.93 -23.41
C GLY A 470 22.60 -16.74 -24.24
N MET A 471 21.30 -16.48 -24.40
CA MET A 471 20.84 -15.30 -25.11
C MET A 471 21.11 -14.06 -24.26
N ASN A 472 21.92 -13.15 -24.79
CA ASN A 472 21.96 -11.75 -24.39
C ASN A 472 20.52 -11.21 -24.33
N ARG A 473 20.08 -10.67 -23.20
CA ARG A 473 18.86 -9.86 -23.12
C ARG A 473 19.05 -8.59 -23.97
N PRO A 474 18.24 -8.34 -25.00
CA PRO A 474 18.34 -7.12 -25.79
C PRO A 474 17.93 -5.91 -24.95
N LYS A 475 18.62 -4.77 -25.13
CA LYS A 475 18.23 -3.47 -24.56
C LYS A 475 16.80 -3.02 -24.94
N GLU A 476 16.19 -3.67 -25.92
CA GLU A 476 14.83 -3.41 -26.38
C GLU A 476 13.76 -4.01 -25.44
N GLU A 477 14.04 -5.11 -24.71
CA GLU A 477 13.08 -5.70 -23.76
C GLU A 477 12.88 -4.82 -22.51
N GLY A 478 13.95 -4.27 -21.92
CA GLY A 478 13.84 -3.36 -20.77
C GLY A 478 13.17 -2.01 -21.11
N LYS A 479 13.22 -1.60 -22.38
CA LYS A 479 12.45 -0.46 -22.89
C LYS A 479 10.97 -0.80 -23.02
N GLU A 480 10.65 -1.99 -23.48
CA GLU A 480 9.27 -2.44 -23.61
C GLU A 480 8.61 -2.63 -22.22
N ASP A 481 9.36 -3.11 -21.23
CA ASP A 481 8.90 -3.19 -19.84
C ASP A 481 8.65 -1.80 -19.22
N SER A 482 9.58 -0.85 -19.41
CA SER A 482 9.42 0.53 -18.95
C SER A 482 8.23 1.23 -19.63
N LYS A 483 8.07 1.01 -20.94
CA LYS A 483 6.93 1.48 -21.72
C LYS A 483 5.63 0.88 -21.20
N ASN A 484 5.57 -0.44 -21.01
CA ASN A 484 4.38 -1.13 -20.48
C ASN A 484 4.03 -0.69 -19.06
N ALA A 485 5.03 -0.36 -18.24
CA ALA A 485 4.82 0.21 -16.90
C ALA A 485 4.24 1.63 -16.96
N ILE A 486 4.77 2.49 -17.84
CA ILE A 486 4.23 3.86 -18.05
C ILE A 486 2.79 3.79 -18.59
N ILE A 487 2.52 2.89 -19.54
CA ILE A 487 1.16 2.62 -20.04
C ILE A 487 0.27 2.09 -18.92
N GLY A 488 0.81 1.21 -18.08
CA GLY A 488 0.11 0.65 -16.92
C GLY A 488 -0.30 1.70 -15.88
N GLY A 489 0.48 2.78 -15.74
CA GLY A 489 0.18 3.91 -14.88
C GLY A 489 -0.88 4.87 -15.42
N LEU A 490 -1.31 4.71 -16.69
CA LEU A 490 -2.36 5.55 -17.25
C LEU A 490 -3.73 5.19 -16.68
N PRO A 491 -4.64 6.18 -16.58
CA PRO A 491 -6.05 5.95 -16.41
C PRO A 491 -6.63 4.90 -17.38
N PRO A 492 -7.53 4.00 -16.92
CA PRO A 492 -8.26 3.09 -17.78
C PRO A 492 -9.00 3.83 -18.92
N GLY A 493 -8.84 3.36 -20.16
CA GLY A 493 -9.51 3.91 -21.34
C GLY A 493 -8.75 5.00 -22.12
N VAL A 494 -7.54 5.36 -21.69
CA VAL A 494 -6.64 6.24 -22.46
C VAL A 494 -5.82 5.41 -23.45
N ASN A 495 -5.91 5.73 -24.74
CA ASN A 495 -5.11 5.09 -25.77
C ASN A 495 -3.91 5.97 -26.18
N ILE A 496 -2.74 5.34 -26.39
CA ILE A 496 -1.48 6.01 -26.74
C ILE A 496 -1.58 6.72 -28.09
N GLU A 497 -2.33 6.16 -29.05
CA GLU A 497 -2.50 6.78 -30.36
C GLU A 497 -3.24 8.12 -30.32
N ASP A 498 -3.98 8.40 -29.25
CA ASP A 498 -4.75 9.64 -29.07
C ASP A 498 -3.93 10.74 -28.36
N MET A 499 -2.68 10.46 -27.98
CA MET A 499 -1.79 11.39 -27.29
C MET A 499 -1.09 12.36 -28.25
N PRO A 500 -0.74 13.59 -27.79
CA PRO A 500 0.17 14.47 -28.50
C PRO A 500 1.49 13.77 -28.84
N GLU A 501 2.01 14.01 -30.05
CA GLU A 501 3.20 13.34 -30.58
C GLU A 501 4.43 13.48 -29.67
N GLU A 502 4.56 14.62 -28.99
CA GLU A 502 5.63 14.88 -28.02
C GLU A 502 5.52 13.96 -26.79
N LEU A 503 4.34 13.83 -26.18
CA LEU A 503 4.09 12.94 -25.03
C LEU A 503 4.25 11.47 -25.43
N ARG A 504 3.71 11.09 -26.59
CA ARG A 504 3.81 9.74 -27.16
C ARG A 504 5.26 9.32 -27.39
N SER A 505 6.12 10.24 -27.83
CA SER A 505 7.54 9.96 -28.11
C SER A 505 8.31 9.56 -26.84
N TYR A 506 8.01 10.12 -25.67
CA TYR A 506 8.60 9.71 -24.40
C TYR A 506 8.20 8.24 -24.09
N ILE A 507 6.90 7.96 -24.14
CA ILE A 507 6.35 6.63 -23.82
C ILE A 507 6.89 5.56 -24.77
N GLU A 508 6.93 5.83 -26.08
CA GLU A 508 7.47 4.90 -27.09
C GLU A 508 8.96 4.62 -26.90
N ASN A 509 9.70 5.55 -26.30
CA ASN A 509 11.11 5.38 -25.98
C ASN A 509 11.36 4.70 -24.62
N GLY A 510 10.31 4.40 -23.85
CA GLY A 510 10.39 3.89 -22.48
C GLY A 510 10.82 4.96 -21.48
N GLU A 511 10.64 6.24 -21.80
CA GLU A 511 10.99 7.39 -20.98
C GLU A 511 9.72 8.01 -20.39
N MET A 512 9.77 8.43 -19.13
CA MET A 512 8.63 9.08 -18.50
C MET A 512 8.49 10.53 -19.03
N PRO A 513 7.31 10.94 -19.53
CA PRO A 513 7.08 12.33 -19.92
C PRO A 513 7.21 13.27 -18.72
N PRO A 514 7.57 14.55 -18.93
CA PRO A 514 7.46 15.59 -17.91
C PRO A 514 6.05 15.62 -17.29
N MET A 515 5.98 15.70 -15.96
CA MET A 515 4.72 15.46 -15.25
C MET A 515 3.68 16.56 -15.45
N ASP A 516 4.12 17.79 -15.68
CA ASP A 516 3.30 18.91 -16.12
C ASP A 516 2.64 18.65 -17.49
N MET A 517 3.39 18.09 -18.44
CA MET A 517 2.89 17.72 -19.77
C MET A 517 1.84 16.60 -19.69
N MET A 518 2.08 15.60 -18.84
CA MET A 518 1.12 14.52 -18.61
C MET A 518 -0.18 15.03 -17.96
N MET A 519 -0.07 15.92 -16.96
CA MET A 519 -1.23 16.54 -16.34
C MET A 519 -2.02 17.41 -17.33
N GLU A 520 -1.35 18.21 -18.17
CA GLU A 520 -2.00 19.02 -19.20
C GLU A 520 -2.72 18.15 -20.25
N PHE A 521 -2.13 17.02 -20.64
CA PHE A 521 -2.79 16.05 -21.52
C PHE A 521 -4.06 15.48 -20.86
N MET A 522 -3.97 15.06 -19.59
CA MET A 522 -5.10 14.51 -18.84
C MET A 522 -6.24 15.52 -18.65
N GLU A 523 -5.93 16.81 -18.48
CA GLU A 523 -6.93 17.89 -18.36
C GLU A 523 -7.77 18.11 -19.62
N ASN A 524 -7.23 17.75 -20.80
CA ASN A 524 -7.84 18.04 -22.10
C ASN A 524 -8.57 16.85 -22.73
N LEU A 525 -8.73 15.73 -22.01
CA LEU A 525 -9.45 14.55 -22.52
C LEU A 525 -10.95 14.83 -22.71
N PRO A 526 -11.52 14.55 -23.90
CA PRO A 526 -12.93 14.78 -24.17
C PRO A 526 -13.79 13.75 -23.42
N GLY A 527 -14.47 14.20 -22.35
CA GLY A 527 -15.50 13.41 -21.66
C GLY A 527 -15.45 13.45 -20.13
N GLY A 528 -14.34 13.89 -19.53
CA GLY A 528 -14.13 13.69 -18.09
C GLY A 528 -14.07 12.19 -17.72
N PHE A 529 -13.47 11.87 -16.58
CA PHE A 529 -13.24 10.48 -16.17
C PHE A 529 -14.57 9.70 -16.07
N PRO A 530 -14.72 8.53 -16.72
CA PRO A 530 -15.76 7.58 -16.36
C PRO A 530 -15.43 7.07 -14.95
N GLY A 531 -16.14 7.58 -13.95
CA GLY A 531 -15.99 7.13 -12.58
C GLY A 531 -16.23 5.62 -12.49
N MET A 532 -15.22 4.88 -12.03
CA MET A 532 -15.38 3.52 -11.50
C MET A 532 -16.22 3.58 -10.21
N GLY A 533 -17.52 3.70 -10.38
CA GLY A 533 -18.52 3.62 -9.32
C GLY A 533 -19.60 2.65 -9.75
N GLY A 534 -19.41 1.36 -9.46
CA GLY A 534 -20.52 0.42 -9.51
C GLY A 534 -21.60 0.88 -8.54
N GLU A 535 -22.79 1.22 -9.06
CA GLU A 535 -23.95 1.60 -8.27
C GLU A 535 -24.43 0.42 -7.41
N GLY A 536 -23.83 0.27 -6.23
CA GLY A 536 -24.37 -0.54 -5.15
C GLY A 536 -25.47 0.24 -4.44
N SER A 537 -26.73 -0.05 -4.75
CA SER A 537 -27.87 0.53 -4.04
C SER A 537 -27.89 0.09 -2.56
N ILE A 538 -27.39 0.92 -1.64
CA ILE A 538 -27.46 0.67 -0.19
C ILE A 538 -28.82 1.16 0.34
N LYS A 539 -29.62 0.24 0.88
CA LYS A 539 -30.90 0.56 1.54
C LYS A 539 -30.69 1.09 2.95
N MET A 540 -31.44 2.14 3.27
CA MET A 540 -31.49 2.82 4.57
C MET A 540 -31.83 1.89 5.74
N VAL A 541 -31.14 2.10 6.86
CA VAL A 541 -31.41 1.48 8.17
C VAL A 541 -32.84 1.74 8.63
N ASN A 542 -33.48 0.71 9.21
CA ASN A 542 -34.86 0.74 9.67
C ASN A 542 -35.06 1.79 10.80
N PRO A 543 -35.91 2.81 10.61
CA PRO A 543 -36.13 3.88 11.61
C PRO A 543 -36.66 3.35 12.96
N ILE A 544 -37.27 2.16 12.95
CA ILE A 544 -37.86 1.55 14.14
C ILE A 544 -36.77 1.05 15.11
N GLU A 545 -35.65 0.51 14.60
CA GLU A 545 -34.54 0.07 15.45
C GLU A 545 -33.81 1.25 16.09
N LEU A 546 -33.63 2.36 15.37
CA LEU A 546 -33.05 3.58 15.90
C LEU A 546 -33.91 4.17 17.03
N ALA A 547 -35.23 4.14 16.87
CA ALA A 547 -36.18 4.61 17.88
C ALA A 547 -36.18 3.73 19.16
N ILE A 548 -36.02 2.41 19.01
CA ILE A 548 -35.95 1.48 20.14
C ILE A 548 -34.68 1.72 20.97
N ASN A 549 -33.54 1.92 20.31
CA ASN A 549 -32.27 2.15 21.00
C ASN A 549 -32.23 3.50 21.75
N LEU A 550 -32.84 4.55 21.18
CA LEU A 550 -33.01 5.86 21.85
C LEU A 550 -33.97 5.79 23.06
N ALA A 551 -35.03 4.99 22.97
CA ALA A 551 -35.97 4.80 24.07
C ALA A 551 -35.34 4.07 25.27
N LEU A 552 -34.49 3.07 25.00
CA LEU A 552 -33.78 2.31 26.04
C LEU A 552 -32.74 3.17 26.78
N THR A 553 -32.04 4.07 26.08
CA THR A 553 -31.09 5.01 26.71
C THR A 553 -31.81 6.01 27.61
N LEU A 554 -32.93 6.58 27.15
CA LEU A 554 -33.73 7.50 27.96
C LEU A 554 -34.30 6.85 29.22
N LEU A 555 -34.70 5.57 29.15
CA LEU A 555 -35.18 4.82 30.31
C LEU A 555 -34.08 4.64 31.36
N GLY A 556 -32.85 4.35 30.95
CA GLY A 556 -31.69 4.23 31.84
C GLY A 556 -31.41 5.53 32.62
N VAL A 557 -31.47 6.67 31.94
CA VAL A 557 -31.27 7.99 32.56
C VAL A 557 -32.38 8.30 33.58
N ILE A 558 -33.63 7.97 33.27
CA ILE A 558 -34.77 8.17 34.17
C ILE A 558 -34.65 7.31 35.44
N VAL A 559 -34.26 6.04 35.32
CA VAL A 559 -34.04 5.16 36.49
C VAL A 559 -32.92 5.72 37.37
N MET A 560 -31.85 6.22 36.78
CA MET A 560 -30.74 6.82 37.52
C MET A 560 -31.17 8.08 38.29
N LEU A 561 -31.97 8.95 37.66
CA LEU A 561 -32.50 10.16 38.31
C LEU A 561 -33.49 9.85 39.43
N ILE A 562 -34.34 8.82 39.27
CA ILE A 562 -35.26 8.34 40.31
C ILE A 562 -34.46 7.78 41.49
N PHE A 563 -33.42 6.99 41.23
CA PHE A 563 -32.54 6.46 42.27
C PHE A 563 -31.88 7.59 43.08
N MET A 564 -31.32 8.60 42.40
CA MET A 564 -30.76 9.78 43.06
C MET A 564 -31.81 10.54 43.90
N ARG A 565 -33.05 10.63 43.42
CA ARG A 565 -34.14 11.33 44.13
C ARG A 565 -34.65 10.57 45.35
N ILE A 566 -34.66 9.23 45.31
CA ILE A 566 -34.99 8.37 46.44
C ILE A 566 -33.91 8.48 47.53
N MET A 567 -32.64 8.48 47.14
CA MET A 567 -31.51 8.71 48.05
C MET A 567 -31.57 10.09 48.74
N LYS A 568 -32.13 11.09 48.06
CA LYS A 568 -32.34 12.44 48.60
C LYS A 568 -33.55 12.59 49.56
N LYS A 569 -34.49 11.63 49.56
CA LYS A 569 -35.71 11.67 50.41
C LYS A 569 -35.60 10.86 51.70
N LYS A 570 -34.61 9.96 51.82
CA LYS A 570 -34.42 9.11 53.00
C LYS A 570 -33.40 9.66 54.02
N TYR A 571 -32.84 10.86 53.81
CA TYR A 571 -31.84 11.48 54.69
C TYR A 571 -31.88 13.00 54.76
#